data_AF-A0A6C0BUV9-F1
#
_entry.id   AF-A0A6C0BUV9-F1
#
_cell.length_a   1.000
_cell.length_b   1.000
_cell.length_c   1.000
_cell.angle_alpha   90.00
_cell.angle_beta   90.00
_cell.angle_gamma   90.00
#
_symmetry.space_group_name_H-M   'P 1'
#
loop_
_entity.id
_entity.type
_entity.pdbx_description
1 polymer ?
#
loop_
_entity_poly.entity_id
_entity_poly.type
_entity_poly.pdbx_seq_one_letter_code
_entity_poly.pdbx_strand_id
1 'polypeptide(L)'
;MIHNWKFLYSTSKLEKEFLNTPKKICVAAHSTPFFDGYILYKAFKYFGENDPLVYARGPSPYFPEWCIQIPKKCKGGFVKNEILVLQNIPCFCRILFPSGGTITWKTGFYVLAKQLDAKIVICGIDYGTNSVIVDSIISPLDTFEETKEFCISRLRKYTPGPLCFMLRVLCNYGCETYKYNKEIVYFYRGIFISILLYMFIMYFCITLFDVTRYAHRPIEVIR
;
A
#
# COMPACT_ATOMS: atom_id res chain seq x y z
N MET A 1 -2.00 17.42 6.67
CA MET A 1 -2.94 16.29 6.93
C MET A 1 -2.38 15.20 7.86
N ILE A 2 -1.08 15.12 8.19
CA ILE A 2 -0.55 14.11 9.14
C ILE A 2 -0.63 14.54 10.62
N HIS A 3 -0.94 15.80 10.92
CA HIS A 3 -0.87 16.36 12.28
C HIS A 3 -1.79 15.71 13.33
N ASN A 4 -2.69 14.79 12.93
CA ASN A 4 -3.63 14.11 13.83
C ASN A 4 -3.38 12.60 13.96
N TRP A 5 -2.23 12.09 13.47
CA TRP A 5 -1.92 10.67 13.61
C TRP A 5 -1.32 10.34 14.98
N LYS A 6 -1.81 9.29 15.62
CA LYS A 6 -1.25 8.75 16.88
C LYS A 6 -0.28 7.62 16.57
N PHE A 7 0.88 7.62 17.22
CA PHE A 7 1.89 6.59 17.03
C PHE A 7 2.05 5.81 18.33
N LEU A 8 1.65 4.54 18.31
CA LEU A 8 1.42 3.73 19.51
C LEU A 8 2.15 2.38 19.41
N TYR A 9 2.44 1.80 20.56
CA TYR A 9 2.81 0.40 20.71
C TYR A 9 1.61 -0.36 21.27
N SER A 10 1.43 -1.62 20.86
CA SER A 10 0.36 -2.45 21.41
C SER A 10 0.53 -2.72 22.91
N THR A 11 1.78 -2.76 23.39
CA THR A 11 2.13 -2.91 24.81
C THR A 11 3.45 -2.21 25.12
N SER A 12 3.69 -1.87 26.40
CA SER A 12 4.98 -1.31 26.86
C SER A 12 6.15 -2.30 26.76
N LYS A 13 5.88 -3.61 26.83
CA LYS A 13 6.90 -4.65 26.55
C LYS A 13 7.38 -4.55 25.10
N LEU A 14 6.44 -4.36 24.17
CA LEU A 14 6.75 -4.28 22.75
C LEU A 14 7.53 -3.02 22.40
N GLU A 15 7.28 -1.91 23.10
CA GLU A 15 8.10 -0.68 22.99
C GLU A 15 9.57 -0.97 23.31
N LYS A 16 9.84 -1.63 24.44
CA LYS A 16 11.22 -2.01 24.82
C LYS A 16 11.83 -2.97 23.81
N GLU A 17 11.08 -3.97 23.35
CA GLU A 17 11.53 -4.91 22.33
C GLU A 17 11.85 -4.21 21.01
N PHE A 18 11.02 -3.25 20.60
CA PHE A 18 11.21 -2.44 19.40
C PHE A 18 12.50 -1.65 19.45
N LEU A 19 12.72 -0.89 20.53
CA LEU A 19 13.92 -0.05 20.69
C LEU A 19 15.20 -0.89 20.74
N ASN A 20 15.14 -2.10 21.29
CA ASN A 20 16.29 -3.01 21.39
C ASN A 20 16.52 -3.88 20.16
N THR A 21 15.66 -3.80 19.14
CA THR A 21 15.79 -4.61 17.91
C THR A 21 16.56 -3.84 16.85
N PRO A 22 17.83 -4.16 16.53
CA PRO A 22 18.62 -3.34 15.62
C PRO A 22 18.22 -3.49 14.15
N LYS A 23 17.80 -4.68 13.72
CA LYS A 23 17.47 -4.99 12.33
C LYS A 23 15.98 -5.25 12.17
N LYS A 24 15.29 -4.36 11.49
CA LYS A 24 13.82 -4.35 11.39
C LYS A 24 13.36 -4.42 9.94
N ILE A 25 12.61 -5.47 9.61
CA ILE A 25 11.80 -5.56 8.40
C ILE A 25 10.35 -5.29 8.78
N CYS A 26 9.88 -4.08 8.51
CA CYS A 26 8.58 -3.60 8.89
C CYS A 26 7.56 -3.94 7.80
N VAL A 27 6.46 -4.57 8.17
CA VAL A 27 5.39 -4.98 7.26
C VAL A 27 4.07 -4.35 7.67
N ALA A 28 3.34 -3.84 6.68
CA ALA A 28 2.01 -3.29 6.88
C ALA A 28 1.09 -3.68 5.73
N ALA A 29 -0.21 -3.75 6.00
CA ALA A 29 -1.22 -3.75 4.95
C ALA A 29 -1.38 -2.31 4.44
N HIS A 30 -1.58 -2.14 3.13
CA HIS A 30 -1.75 -0.83 2.53
C HIS A 30 -3.08 -0.71 1.80
N SER A 31 -3.58 0.51 1.77
CA SER A 31 -4.61 1.01 0.86
C SER A 31 -3.96 1.67 -0.35
N THR A 32 -2.98 2.53 -0.10
CA THR A 32 -2.20 3.28 -1.09
C THR A 32 -0.74 3.32 -0.65
N PRO A 33 0.18 2.56 -1.29
CA PRO A 33 1.54 2.35 -0.77
C PRO A 33 2.32 3.63 -0.56
N PHE A 34 2.10 4.66 -1.37
CA PHE A 34 2.88 5.88 -1.27
C PHE A 34 2.47 6.71 -0.05
N PHE A 35 1.16 6.92 0.14
CA PHE A 35 0.64 7.68 1.26
C PHE A 35 0.77 6.89 2.59
N ASP A 36 0.46 5.60 2.58
CA ASP A 36 0.69 4.71 3.71
C ASP A 36 2.18 4.64 4.06
N GLY A 37 3.04 4.61 3.03
CA GLY A 37 4.49 4.63 3.19
C GLY A 37 4.97 5.89 3.90
N TYR A 38 4.45 7.05 3.49
CA TYR A 38 4.78 8.32 4.12
C TYR A 38 4.31 8.39 5.59
N ILE A 39 3.11 7.88 5.89
CA ILE A 39 2.59 7.77 7.26
C ILE A 39 3.53 6.89 8.11
N LEU A 40 3.90 5.70 7.60
CA LEU A 40 4.81 4.80 8.29
C LEU A 40 6.18 5.45 8.49
N TYR A 41 6.76 6.06 7.46
CA TYR A 41 8.03 6.77 7.58
C TYR A 41 8.02 7.77 8.74
N LYS A 42 6.96 8.59 8.85
CA LYS A 42 6.80 9.53 9.97
C LYS A 42 6.62 8.83 11.32
N ALA A 43 5.85 7.75 11.37
CA ALA A 43 5.66 6.97 12.59
C ALA A 43 6.98 6.36 13.08
N PHE A 44 7.77 5.76 12.18
CA PHE A 44 9.05 5.16 12.52
C PHE A 44 10.10 6.18 12.97
N LYS A 45 10.15 7.37 12.33
CA LYS A 45 10.94 8.50 12.84
C LYS A 45 10.52 8.88 14.26
N TYR A 46 9.22 8.93 14.53
CA TYR A 46 8.69 9.23 15.87
C TYR A 46 9.04 8.14 16.90
N PHE A 47 9.02 6.87 16.49
CA PHE A 47 9.43 5.73 17.31
C PHE A 47 10.95 5.65 17.58
N GLY A 48 11.73 6.62 17.10
CA GLY A 48 13.17 6.72 17.36
C GLY A 48 14.06 6.13 16.27
N GLU A 49 13.52 5.72 15.12
CA GLU A 49 14.35 5.26 14.00
C GLU A 49 15.06 6.42 13.32
N ASN A 50 16.39 6.31 13.19
CA ASN A 50 17.19 7.36 12.57
C ASN A 50 17.08 7.39 11.04
N ASP A 51 16.94 6.24 10.40
CA ASP A 51 16.86 6.15 8.92
C ASP A 51 15.88 5.06 8.45
N PRO A 52 14.58 5.21 8.73
CA PRO A 52 13.57 4.32 8.17
C PRO A 52 13.41 4.58 6.68
N LEU A 53 13.53 3.54 5.86
CA LEU A 53 13.35 3.61 4.41
C LEU A 53 12.16 2.79 3.96
N VAL A 54 11.31 3.39 3.12
CA VAL A 54 10.12 2.74 2.55
C VAL A 54 10.46 2.21 1.17
N TYR A 55 10.07 0.98 0.88
CA TYR A 55 10.12 0.45 -0.48
C TYR A 55 8.75 0.50 -1.12
N ALA A 56 8.65 1.24 -2.22
CA ALA A 56 7.43 1.33 -3.00
C ALA A 56 7.69 1.19 -4.50
N ARG A 57 6.67 0.72 -5.21
CA ARG A 57 6.63 0.74 -6.67
C ARG A 57 5.87 1.99 -7.11
N GLY A 58 6.40 2.69 -8.10
CA GLY A 58 5.79 3.90 -8.63
C GLY A 58 6.18 4.14 -10.09
N PRO A 59 5.36 4.90 -10.83
CA PRO A 59 5.58 5.17 -12.25
C PRO A 59 6.62 6.27 -12.51
N SER A 60 6.94 7.09 -11.51
CA SER A 60 7.86 8.23 -11.61
C SER A 60 9.30 7.83 -11.25
N PRO A 61 10.33 8.39 -11.89
CA PRO A 61 11.72 8.28 -11.41
C PRO A 61 11.99 9.17 -10.19
N TYR A 62 11.11 10.13 -9.90
CA TYR A 62 11.25 11.06 -8.77
C TYR A 62 10.61 10.45 -7.54
N PHE A 63 11.44 9.80 -6.72
CA PHE A 63 11.08 9.32 -5.40
C PHE A 63 11.67 10.26 -4.34
N PRO A 64 10.93 10.55 -3.27
CA PRO A 64 11.45 11.33 -2.16
C PRO A 64 12.52 10.51 -1.41
N GLU A 65 13.44 11.18 -0.74
CA GLU A 65 14.60 10.56 -0.06
C GLU A 65 14.24 9.45 0.93
N TRP A 66 13.05 9.52 1.54
CA TRP A 66 12.55 8.51 2.47
C TRP A 66 12.06 7.21 1.79
N CYS A 67 12.00 7.17 0.46
CA CYS A 67 11.46 6.06 -0.30
C CYS A 67 12.43 5.55 -1.37
N ILE A 68 12.77 4.27 -1.30
CA ILE A 68 13.51 3.56 -2.34
C ILE A 68 12.52 2.99 -3.36
N GLN A 69 12.73 3.31 -4.64
CA GLN A 69 11.94 2.74 -5.72
C GLN A 69 12.34 1.29 -5.97
N ILE A 70 11.36 0.39 -6.00
CA ILE A 70 11.56 -0.98 -6.53
C ILE A 70 11.35 -0.95 -8.05
N PRO A 71 12.37 -1.20 -8.89
CA PRO A 71 12.23 -1.13 -10.34
C PRO A 71 11.29 -2.22 -10.89
N LYS A 72 10.43 -1.86 -11.86
CA LYS A 72 9.51 -2.81 -12.52
C LYS A 72 10.23 -3.98 -13.21
N LYS A 73 11.44 -3.76 -13.74
CA LYS A 73 12.20 -4.76 -14.50
C LYS A 73 13.09 -5.67 -13.64
N CYS A 74 13.16 -5.46 -12.32
CA CYS A 74 13.94 -6.33 -11.44
C CYS A 74 13.19 -7.66 -11.20
N LYS A 75 13.34 -8.61 -12.13
CA LYS A 75 12.93 -10.02 -11.96
C LYS A 75 13.82 -10.69 -10.89
N GLY A 76 13.55 -10.42 -9.61
CA GLY A 76 14.23 -11.07 -8.47
C GLY A 76 15.50 -10.39 -7.94
N GLY A 77 16.08 -9.44 -8.67
CA GLY A 77 17.33 -8.77 -8.27
C GLY A 77 17.20 -7.84 -7.05
N PHE A 78 16.02 -7.27 -6.78
CA PHE A 78 15.84 -6.31 -5.68
C PHE A 78 16.21 -6.92 -4.33
N VAL A 79 15.63 -8.07 -3.98
CA VAL A 79 15.87 -8.73 -2.67
C VAL A 79 17.34 -9.10 -2.53
N LYS A 80 17.96 -9.65 -3.59
CA LYS A 80 19.38 -10.02 -3.58
C LYS A 80 20.28 -8.79 -3.36
N ASN A 81 20.02 -7.71 -4.08
CA ASN A 81 20.81 -6.47 -3.94
C ASN A 81 20.63 -5.87 -2.55
N GLU A 82 19.42 -5.87 -2.02
CA GLU A 82 19.15 -5.35 -0.69
C GLU A 82 19.84 -6.18 0.40
N ILE A 83 19.89 -7.51 0.26
CA ILE A 83 20.69 -8.36 1.17
C ILE A 83 22.17 -7.97 1.13
N LEU A 84 22.75 -7.79 -0.07
CA LEU A 84 24.16 -7.41 -0.22
C LEU A 84 24.50 -6.07 0.43
N VAL A 85 23.57 -5.11 0.38
CA VAL A 85 23.71 -3.79 1.01
C VAL A 85 23.55 -3.89 2.52
N LEU A 86 22.50 -4.57 3.00
CA LEU A 86 22.11 -4.56 4.41
C LEU A 86 22.89 -5.55 5.29
N GLN A 87 23.51 -6.59 4.74
CA GLN A 87 24.22 -7.62 5.52
C GLN A 87 25.34 -7.04 6.40
N ASN A 88 25.96 -5.95 5.96
CA ASN A 88 27.05 -5.27 6.67
C ASN A 88 26.56 -4.08 7.52
N ILE A 89 25.25 -3.81 7.54
CA ILE A 89 24.66 -2.71 8.28
C ILE A 89 24.20 -3.24 9.65
N PRO A 90 24.75 -2.75 10.77
CA PRO A 90 24.43 -3.28 12.09
C PRO A 90 23.02 -2.95 12.54
N CYS A 91 22.47 -1.80 12.11
CA CYS A 91 21.15 -1.32 12.47
C CYS A 91 20.44 -0.73 11.25
N PHE A 92 19.21 -1.18 10.99
CA PHE A 92 18.38 -0.66 9.91
C PHE A 92 16.89 -0.84 10.19
N CYS A 93 16.08 0.05 9.61
CA CYS A 93 14.63 -0.07 9.57
C CYS A 93 14.12 0.05 8.13
N ARG A 94 13.47 -1.00 7.65
CA ARG A 94 13.05 -1.17 6.26
C ARG A 94 11.57 -1.48 6.18
N ILE A 95 10.79 -0.61 5.54
CA ILE A 95 9.33 -0.69 5.48
C ILE A 95 8.92 -1.24 4.12
N LEU A 96 8.29 -2.41 4.13
CA LEU A 96 7.79 -3.09 2.93
C LEU A 96 6.29 -3.28 3.00
N PHE A 97 5.66 -3.12 1.85
CA PHE A 97 4.29 -3.53 1.61
C PHE A 97 4.31 -4.90 0.92
N PRO A 98 3.98 -6.02 1.62
CA PRO A 98 4.17 -7.37 1.08
C PRO A 98 3.39 -7.64 -0.21
N SER A 99 2.21 -7.06 -0.35
CA SER A 99 1.41 -7.07 -1.59
C SER A 99 2.15 -6.42 -2.76
N GLY A 100 2.96 -5.38 -2.53
CA GLY A 100 3.69 -4.66 -3.59
C GLY A 100 2.78 -4.24 -4.75
N GLY A 101 1.56 -3.80 -4.44
CA GLY A 101 0.51 -3.40 -5.39
C GLY A 101 -0.26 -4.54 -6.07
N THR A 102 -0.08 -5.79 -5.65
CA THR A 102 -0.88 -6.95 -6.10
C THR A 102 -1.66 -7.53 -4.93
N ILE A 103 -2.75 -8.26 -5.20
CA ILE A 103 -3.57 -8.86 -4.14
C ILE A 103 -2.74 -9.80 -3.26
N THR A 104 -1.92 -10.65 -3.86
CA THR A 104 -1.12 -11.66 -3.16
C THR A 104 0.14 -11.07 -2.54
N TRP A 105 0.48 -11.55 -1.34
CA TRP A 105 1.73 -11.20 -0.69
C TRP A 105 2.91 -11.86 -1.39
N LYS A 106 4.00 -11.10 -1.53
CA LYS A 106 5.28 -11.56 -2.05
C LYS A 106 6.20 -11.97 -0.90
N THR A 107 7.12 -12.88 -1.19
CA THR A 107 8.05 -13.47 -0.22
C THR A 107 9.19 -12.55 0.20
N GLY A 108 9.35 -11.38 -0.43
CA GLY A 108 10.53 -10.52 -0.25
C GLY A 108 10.83 -10.15 1.20
N PHE A 109 9.82 -9.75 1.99
CA PHE A 109 10.01 -9.40 3.39
C PHE A 109 10.51 -10.59 4.23
N TYR A 110 9.98 -11.79 3.97
CA TYR A 110 10.34 -13.02 4.68
C TYR A 110 11.78 -13.44 4.35
N VAL A 111 12.16 -13.37 3.07
CA VAL A 111 13.53 -13.68 2.63
C VAL A 111 14.52 -12.69 3.24
N LEU A 112 14.22 -11.38 3.23
CA LEU A 112 15.05 -10.36 3.86
C LEU A 112 15.22 -10.63 5.36
N ALA A 113 14.12 -10.92 6.07
CA ALA A 113 14.14 -11.20 7.49
C ALA A 113 15.02 -12.41 7.84
N LYS A 114 14.87 -13.53 7.13
CA LYS A 114 15.69 -14.73 7.37
C LYS A 114 17.16 -14.53 7.04
N GLN A 115 17.48 -13.90 5.91
CA GLN A 115 18.87 -13.79 5.44
C GLN A 115 19.68 -12.74 6.23
N LEU A 116 19.03 -11.72 6.79
CA LEU A 116 19.69 -10.64 7.49
C LEU A 116 19.67 -10.78 9.02
N ASP A 117 19.07 -11.87 9.52
CA ASP A 117 18.73 -12.06 10.93
C ASP A 117 17.97 -10.84 11.50
N ALA A 118 16.95 -10.40 10.75
CA ALA A 118 16.15 -9.25 11.09
C ALA A 118 14.79 -9.68 11.63
N LYS A 119 14.27 -8.93 12.61
CA LYS A 119 12.91 -9.14 13.10
C LYS A 119 11.90 -8.57 12.13
N ILE A 120 10.76 -9.23 12.03
CA ILE A 120 9.59 -8.74 11.31
C ILE A 120 8.77 -7.90 12.28
N VAL A 121 8.66 -6.62 12.00
CA VAL A 121 7.84 -5.68 12.77
C VAL A 121 6.50 -5.50 12.06
N ILE A 122 5.44 -6.03 12.64
CA ILE A 122 4.09 -5.95 12.07
C ILE A 122 3.46 -4.64 12.53
N CYS A 123 3.07 -3.79 11.58
CA CYS A 123 2.53 -2.46 11.84
C CYS A 123 1.12 -2.31 11.27
N GLY A 124 0.17 -1.99 12.15
CA GLY A 124 -1.18 -1.60 11.76
C GLY A 124 -1.25 -0.13 11.39
N ILE A 125 -1.82 0.17 10.23
CA ILE A 125 -2.29 1.52 9.89
C ILE A 125 -3.80 1.51 10.06
N ASP A 126 -4.30 2.23 11.05
CA ASP A 126 -5.71 2.30 11.37
C ASP A 126 -6.28 3.68 11.00
N TYR A 127 -7.00 3.71 9.89
CA TYR A 127 -7.66 4.94 9.42
C TYR A 127 -8.91 5.30 10.23
N GLY A 128 -9.50 4.35 10.97
CA GLY A 128 -10.67 4.64 11.81
C GLY A 128 -10.29 5.51 13.01
N THR A 129 -9.11 5.26 13.57
CA THR A 129 -8.59 5.99 14.74
C THR A 129 -7.46 6.97 14.41
N ASN A 130 -7.07 7.06 13.12
CA ASN A 130 -5.88 7.77 12.65
C ASN A 130 -4.64 7.40 13.48
N SER A 131 -4.32 6.11 13.56
CA SER A 131 -3.18 5.65 14.33
C SER A 131 -2.29 4.65 13.58
N VAL A 132 -0.99 4.70 13.88
CA VAL A 132 -0.04 3.65 13.52
C VAL A 132 0.31 2.90 14.80
N ILE A 133 0.12 1.59 14.78
CA ILE A 133 0.38 0.72 15.92
C ILE A 133 1.49 -0.26 15.53
N VAL A 134 2.60 -0.26 16.26
CA VAL A 134 3.52 -1.41 16.27
C VAL A 134 2.79 -2.53 16.98
N ASP A 135 2.33 -3.52 16.22
CA ASP A 135 1.39 -4.53 16.69
C ASP A 135 2.11 -5.70 17.36
N SER A 136 3.11 -6.23 16.67
CA SER A 136 3.88 -7.42 17.06
C SER A 136 5.27 -7.36 16.46
N ILE A 137 6.23 -8.00 17.11
CA ILE A 137 7.59 -8.22 16.62
C ILE A 137 7.84 -9.72 16.69
N ILE A 138 8.28 -10.31 15.59
CA ILE A 138 8.54 -11.76 15.51
C ILE A 138 9.85 -12.02 14.77
N SER A 139 10.45 -13.18 15.05
CA SER A 139 11.36 -13.79 14.06
C SER A 139 10.54 -14.39 12.91
N PRO A 140 11.08 -14.47 11.69
CA PRO A 140 10.44 -15.25 10.62
C PRO A 140 10.23 -16.69 11.09
N LEU A 141 9.02 -17.23 10.87
CA LEU A 141 8.69 -18.62 11.20
C LEU A 141 9.35 -19.60 10.22
N ASP A 142 9.10 -20.89 10.39
CA ASP A 142 9.75 -21.93 9.59
C ASP A 142 9.43 -21.79 8.11
N THR A 143 8.16 -21.50 7.81
CA THR A 143 7.69 -21.29 6.43
C THR A 143 7.21 -19.85 6.17
N PHE A 144 7.28 -19.46 4.89
CA PHE A 144 6.69 -18.21 4.42
C PHE A 144 5.19 -18.16 4.71
N GLU A 145 4.48 -19.26 4.48
CA GLU A 145 3.03 -19.30 4.61
C GLU A 145 2.56 -19.14 6.06
N GLU A 146 3.24 -19.78 7.01
CA GLU A 146 3.00 -19.55 8.44
C GLU A 146 3.26 -18.08 8.83
N THR A 147 4.41 -17.54 8.39
CA THR A 147 4.76 -16.14 8.67
C THR A 147 3.72 -15.19 8.08
N LYS A 148 3.28 -15.46 6.85
CA LYS A 148 2.27 -14.68 6.13
C LYS A 148 0.93 -14.71 6.84
N GLU A 149 0.41 -15.89 7.17
CA GLU A 149 -0.88 -16.02 7.87
C GLU A 149 -0.83 -15.39 9.26
N PHE A 150 0.29 -15.51 9.99
CA PHE A 150 0.48 -14.80 11.24
C PHE A 150 0.39 -13.28 11.03
N CYS A 151 1.16 -12.72 10.10
CA CYS A 151 1.13 -11.28 9.81
C CYS A 151 -0.27 -10.81 9.40
N ILE A 152 -0.95 -11.55 8.51
CA ILE A 152 -2.30 -11.22 8.06
C ILE A 152 -3.29 -11.26 9.22
N SER A 153 -3.22 -12.26 10.11
CA SER A 153 -4.13 -12.39 11.25
C SER A 153 -4.05 -11.17 12.18
N ARG A 154 -2.83 -10.63 12.35
CA ARG A 154 -2.56 -9.44 13.15
C ARG A 154 -3.04 -8.15 12.48
N LEU A 155 -2.90 -8.06 11.15
CA LEU A 155 -3.22 -6.84 10.39
C LEU A 155 -4.72 -6.68 10.08
N ARG A 156 -5.50 -7.78 10.08
CA ARG A 156 -6.93 -7.76 9.72
C ARG A 156 -7.81 -6.88 10.59
N LYS A 157 -7.40 -6.61 11.83
CA LYS A 157 -8.19 -5.82 12.79
C LYS A 157 -8.12 -4.30 12.54
N TYR A 158 -7.19 -3.82 11.73
CA TYR A 158 -7.00 -2.39 11.49
C TYR A 158 -7.85 -1.89 10.33
N THR A 159 -8.50 -0.74 10.48
CA THR A 159 -9.39 -0.21 9.45
C THR A 159 -8.59 0.28 8.24
N PRO A 160 -8.88 -0.25 7.03
CA PRO A 160 -8.20 0.21 5.82
C PRO A 160 -8.60 1.65 5.49
N GLY A 161 -7.76 2.31 4.70
CA GLY A 161 -8.02 3.64 4.18
C GLY A 161 -9.21 3.68 3.23
N PRO A 162 -9.83 4.86 3.06
CA PRO A 162 -11.11 5.02 2.36
C PRO A 162 -11.06 4.58 0.89
N LEU A 163 -9.89 4.66 0.25
CA LEU A 163 -9.72 4.26 -1.14
C LEU A 163 -9.47 2.76 -1.33
N CYS A 164 -9.23 1.99 -0.26
CA CYS A 164 -8.87 0.59 -0.37
C CYS A 164 -9.93 -0.23 -1.12
N PHE A 165 -11.20 -0.08 -0.73
CA PHE A 165 -12.31 -0.78 -1.38
C PHE A 165 -12.54 -0.28 -2.81
N MET A 166 -12.48 1.03 -3.06
CA MET A 166 -12.63 1.57 -4.40
C MET A 166 -11.54 1.06 -5.35
N LEU A 167 -10.27 1.06 -4.93
CA LEU A 167 -9.16 0.53 -5.73
C LEU A 167 -9.29 -0.98 -5.97
N ARG A 168 -9.83 -1.72 -5.01
CA ARG A 168 -10.18 -3.15 -5.17
C ARG A 168 -11.23 -3.36 -6.26
N VAL A 169 -12.30 -2.56 -6.24
CA VAL A 169 -13.38 -2.60 -7.24
C VAL A 169 -12.85 -2.21 -8.61
N LEU A 170 -12.17 -1.07 -8.73
CA LEU A 170 -11.82 -0.47 -10.02
C LEU A 170 -10.67 -1.18 -10.75
N CYS A 171 -9.62 -1.58 -10.04
CA CYS A 171 -8.39 -2.08 -10.69
C CYS A 171 -7.82 -3.34 -10.03
N ASN A 172 -8.64 -4.06 -9.26
CA ASN A 172 -8.24 -5.29 -8.55
C ASN A 172 -7.00 -5.08 -7.66
N TYR A 173 -6.84 -3.86 -7.16
CA TYR A 173 -5.70 -3.44 -6.37
C TYR A 173 -5.92 -3.72 -4.89
N GLY A 174 -4.86 -3.62 -4.10
CA GLY A 174 -4.90 -3.74 -2.65
C GLY A 174 -4.20 -4.99 -2.14
N CYS A 175 -4.65 -5.51 -1.00
CA CYS A 175 -3.94 -6.51 -0.22
C CYS A 175 -4.92 -7.60 0.23
N GLU A 176 -4.53 -8.89 0.15
CA GLU A 176 -5.34 -10.02 0.61
C GLU A 176 -5.61 -10.03 2.12
N THR A 177 -4.92 -9.17 2.88
CA THR A 177 -5.23 -8.93 4.29
C THR A 177 -6.71 -8.60 4.49
N TYR A 178 -7.27 -7.73 3.64
CA TYR A 178 -8.68 -7.36 3.67
C TYR A 178 -9.47 -8.31 2.75
N LYS A 179 -10.05 -9.36 3.35
CA LYS A 179 -10.86 -10.36 2.66
C LYS A 179 -12.22 -9.78 2.26
N TYR A 180 -12.25 -8.99 1.19
CA TYR A 180 -13.50 -8.54 0.59
C TYR A 180 -14.24 -9.69 -0.09
N ASN A 181 -15.56 -9.78 0.11
CA ASN A 181 -16.40 -10.75 -0.58
C ASN A 181 -16.35 -10.50 -2.11
N LYS A 182 -16.02 -11.54 -2.88
CA LYS A 182 -15.91 -11.47 -4.35
C LYS A 182 -17.22 -11.03 -5.00
N GLU A 183 -18.35 -11.55 -4.53
CA GLU A 183 -19.68 -11.23 -5.07
C GLU A 183 -19.98 -9.74 -4.90
N ILE A 184 -19.70 -9.19 -3.72
CA ILE A 184 -19.84 -7.76 -3.45
C ILE A 184 -18.95 -6.95 -4.39
N VAL A 185 -17.68 -7.34 -4.57
CA VAL A 185 -16.76 -6.64 -5.48
C VAL A 185 -17.29 -6.67 -6.92
N TYR A 186 -17.79 -7.81 -7.41
CA TYR A 186 -18.34 -7.92 -8.76
C TYR A 186 -19.64 -7.12 -8.94
N PHE A 187 -20.51 -7.11 -7.93
CA PHE A 187 -21.70 -6.29 -7.92
C PHE A 187 -21.37 -4.80 -8.09
N TYR A 188 -20.45 -4.27 -7.29
CA TYR A 188 -20.02 -2.87 -7.42
C TYR A 188 -19.29 -2.57 -8.73
N ARG A 189 -18.57 -3.54 -9.31
CA ARG A 189 -18.01 -3.41 -10.68
C ARG A 189 -19.12 -3.25 -11.72
N GLY A 190 -20.18 -4.06 -11.62
CA GLY A 190 -21.35 -3.97 -12.50
C GLY A 190 -22.05 -2.62 -12.41
N ILE A 191 -22.26 -2.11 -11.18
CA ILE A 191 -22.81 -0.76 -10.96
C ILE A 191 -21.92 0.29 -11.63
N PHE A 192 -20.61 0.24 -11.41
CA PHE A 192 -19.68 1.23 -11.96
C PHE A 192 -19.68 1.24 -13.49
N ILE A 193 -19.66 0.06 -14.13
CA ILE A 193 -19.76 -0.08 -15.59
C ILE A 193 -21.09 0.48 -16.10
N SER A 194 -22.19 0.22 -15.40
CA SER A 194 -23.53 0.72 -15.78
C SER A 194 -23.60 2.25 -15.72
N ILE A 195 -22.99 2.87 -14.70
CA ILE A 195 -22.89 4.33 -14.59
C ILE A 195 -22.06 4.91 -15.74
N LEU A 196 -20.90 4.32 -16.05
CA LEU A 196 -20.06 4.77 -17.16
C LEU A 196 -20.78 4.66 -18.51
N LEU A 197 -21.52 3.57 -18.74
CA LEU A 197 -22.31 3.38 -19.94
C LEU A 197 -23.43 4.43 -20.04
N TYR A 198 -24.13 4.70 -18.94
CA TYR A 198 -25.15 5.74 -18.88
C TYR A 198 -24.57 7.12 -19.21
N MET A 199 -23.43 7.48 -18.60
CA MET A 199 -22.74 8.75 -18.89
C MET A 199 -22.32 8.85 -20.36
N PHE A 200 -21.79 7.76 -20.93
CA PHE A 200 -21.40 7.71 -22.34
C PHE A 200 -22.60 7.93 -23.27
N ILE A 201 -23.73 7.26 -23.00
CA ILE A 201 -24.97 7.43 -23.76
C ILE A 201 -25.47 8.87 -23.67
N MET A 202 -25.54 9.43 -22.46
CA MET A 202 -25.97 10.82 -22.26
C MET A 202 -25.08 11.82 -23.00
N TYR A 203 -23.76 11.67 -22.92
CA TYR A 203 -22.80 12.50 -23.63
C TYR A 203 -22.98 12.40 -25.16
N PHE A 204 -23.15 11.17 -25.67
CA PHE A 204 -23.38 10.93 -27.10
C PHE A 204 -24.69 11.57 -27.57
N CYS A 205 -25.78 11.43 -26.81
CA CYS A 205 -27.06 12.08 -27.10
C CYS A 205 -26.93 13.60 -27.15
N ILE A 206 -26.29 14.21 -26.14
CA ILE A 206 -26.07 15.68 -26.11
C ILE A 206 -25.29 16.13 -27.33
N THR A 207 -24.19 15.44 -27.67
CA THR A 207 -23.35 15.79 -28.83
C THR A 207 -24.12 15.68 -30.15
N LEU A 208 -24.94 14.64 -30.32
CA LEU A 208 -25.83 14.49 -31.48
C LEU A 208 -26.89 15.59 -31.58
N PHE A 209 -27.49 15.99 -30.45
CA PHE A 209 -28.46 17.08 -30.40
C PHE A 209 -27.82 18.44 -30.74
N ASP A 210 -26.57 18.68 -30.34
CA ASP A 210 -25.88 19.92 -30.70
C ASP A 210 -25.47 19.95 -32.18
N VAL A 211 -25.00 18.84 -32.75
CA VAL A 211 -24.69 18.75 -34.19
C VAL A 211 -25.92 19.01 -35.05
N THR A 212 -27.09 18.49 -34.66
CA THR A 212 -28.35 18.74 -35.40
C THR A 212 -28.81 20.19 -35.28
N ARG A 213 -28.55 20.89 -34.17
CA ARG A 213 -28.82 22.34 -34.05
C ARG A 213 -27.93 23.21 -34.95
N TYR A 214 -26.65 22.87 -35.10
CA TYR A 214 -25.74 23.63 -35.97
C TYR A 214 -25.99 23.39 -37.47
N ALA A 215 -26.45 22.20 -37.85
CA ALA A 215 -26.82 21.89 -39.24
C ALA A 215 -28.04 22.70 -39.75
N HIS A 216 -28.85 23.28 -38.84
CA HIS A 216 -30.02 24.07 -39.18
C HIS A 216 -29.83 25.60 -39.10
N ARG A 217 -28.60 26.10 -38.94
CA ARG A 217 -28.37 27.55 -39.15
C ARG A 217 -28.50 27.86 -40.64
N PRO A 218 -29.46 28.73 -41.06
CA PRO A 218 -29.53 29.15 -42.44
C PRO A 218 -28.22 29.82 -42.83
N ILE A 219 -27.70 29.46 -44.00
CA ILE A 219 -26.60 30.18 -44.63
C ILE A 219 -27.12 31.59 -44.88
N GLU A 220 -26.70 32.56 -44.07
CA GLU A 220 -26.88 33.96 -44.40
C GLU A 220 -26.10 34.21 -45.69
N VAL A 221 -26.85 34.36 -46.78
CA VAL A 221 -26.33 34.74 -48.09
C VAL A 221 -25.75 36.14 -47.96
N ILE A 222 -24.43 36.23 -47.85
CA ILE A 222 -23.69 37.48 -47.99
C ILE A 222 -23.97 37.99 -49.41
N ARG A 223 -24.69 39.11 -49.49
CA ARG A 223 -24.90 39.87 -50.72
C ARG A 223 -23.66 40.66 -51.10
#